data_AF-A0A6D2HL50-F1
#
_entry.id   AF-A0A6D2HL50-F1
#
_cell.length_a   1.000
_cell.length_b   1.000
_cell.length_c   1.000
_cell.angle_alpha   90.00
_cell.angle_beta   90.00
_cell.angle_gamma   90.00
#
_symmetry.space_group_name_H-M   'P 1'
#
loop_
_entity.id
_entity.type
_entity.pdbx_description
1 polymer ?
#
loop_
_entity_poly.entity_id
_entity_poly.type
_entity_poly.pdbx_seq_one_letter_code
_entity_poly.pdbx_strand_id
1 'polypeptide(L)'
;MSTSGFSLFLALLQLSGLLFPLRVSAIRKDIGFLEERSCRTTVQGRYLISDDEGNVCDSLSLDSRTRCCPWKGERFSCHGCNLLSQCCSSYEFCVSCCLSPTRTILEKVVKVKVAKPATAGTYKTVFDFCAGRCRHNSESVVHENAYHSKFHHCFSLTSNASGANLTQVETRLLGIDVIVGRQGDSCDAVCKSRGKLCVMNKLSLLNQCDVMQRYMSCNGSCLASAGADQPAEVVDDAPRDLYPGACLYTRTQSLLSCDGSHQYTRRLCPCA
;
A
#
# COMPACT_ATOMS: atom_id res chain seq x y z
N MET A 1 21.35 71.26 65.14
CA MET A 1 20.20 70.39 64.76
C MET A 1 20.34 70.08 63.27
N SER A 2 21.29 69.21 62.94
CA SER A 2 21.13 67.79 62.61
C SER A 2 20.74 67.56 61.15
N THR A 3 21.72 67.82 60.28
CA THR A 3 21.78 67.40 58.86
C THR A 3 22.12 65.92 58.70
N SER A 4 21.97 65.12 59.76
CA SER A 4 22.40 63.72 59.83
C SER A 4 21.37 62.71 59.28
N GLY A 5 20.11 63.11 59.07
CA GLY A 5 19.04 62.17 58.70
C GLY A 5 18.94 61.87 57.20
N PHE A 6 19.28 62.84 56.34
CA PHE A 6 19.10 62.71 54.89
C PHE A 6 20.19 61.85 54.22
N SER A 7 21.40 61.83 54.78
CA SER A 7 22.53 61.06 54.25
C SER A 7 22.40 59.56 54.57
N LEU A 8 21.83 59.21 55.73
CA LEU A 8 21.56 57.82 56.12
C LEU A 8 20.45 57.17 55.29
N PHE A 9 19.41 57.92 54.91
CA PHE A 9 18.33 57.41 54.06
C PHE A 9 18.78 57.10 52.63
N LEU A 10 19.66 57.91 52.04
CA LEU A 10 20.23 57.62 50.71
C LEU A 10 21.23 56.46 50.74
N ALA A 11 22.00 56.30 51.81
CA ALA A 11 22.93 55.18 51.96
C ALA A 11 22.21 53.82 52.13
N LEU A 12 21.07 53.79 52.83
CA LEU A 12 20.24 52.59 52.99
C LEU A 12 19.54 52.18 51.68
N LEU A 13 19.14 53.13 50.83
CA LEU A 13 18.54 52.84 49.52
C LEU A 13 19.57 52.26 48.52
N GLN A 14 20.84 52.66 48.63
CA GLN A 14 21.93 52.11 47.80
C GLN A 14 22.33 50.69 48.24
N LEU A 15 22.19 50.33 49.53
CA LEU A 15 22.43 48.96 50.01
C LEU A 15 21.30 47.96 49.67
N SER A 16 20.05 48.42 49.55
CA SER A 16 18.93 47.55 49.14
C SER A 16 18.94 47.19 47.66
N GLY A 17 19.69 47.92 46.82
CA GLY A 17 19.80 47.66 45.38
C GLY A 17 20.80 46.56 45.00
N LEU A 18 21.68 46.14 45.93
CA LEU A 18 22.76 45.18 45.67
C LEU A 18 22.52 43.77 46.25
N LEU A 19 21.37 43.55 46.89
CA LEU A 19 20.97 42.24 47.43
C LEU A 19 19.83 41.57 46.65
N PHE A 20 19.45 42.11 45.49
CA PHE A 20 18.69 41.31 44.54
C PHE A 20 19.67 40.33 43.91
N PRO A 21 19.56 39.01 44.18
CA PRO A 21 20.28 38.07 43.35
C PRO A 21 19.81 38.37 41.93
N LEU A 22 20.74 38.75 41.05
CA LEU A 22 20.51 38.66 39.62
C LEU A 22 20.03 37.22 39.44
N ARG A 23 18.71 37.05 39.28
CA ARG A 23 18.16 35.79 38.83
C ARG A 23 18.70 35.67 37.42
N VAL A 24 19.88 35.08 37.32
CA VAL A 24 20.31 34.37 36.13
C VAL A 24 19.30 33.23 36.05
N SER A 25 18.14 33.55 35.49
CA SER A 25 17.27 32.56 34.90
C SER A 25 18.08 32.09 33.71
N ALA A 26 18.95 31.11 33.95
CA ALA A 26 19.30 30.18 32.91
C ALA A 26 17.98 29.54 32.53
N ILE A 27 17.28 30.17 31.58
CA ILE A 27 16.22 29.54 30.85
C ILE A 27 16.96 28.41 30.13
N ARG A 28 17.04 27.23 30.77
CA ARG A 28 17.18 25.99 30.04
C ARG A 28 16.01 25.99 29.08
N LYS A 29 16.25 26.45 27.84
CA LYS A 29 15.48 26.01 26.70
C LYS A 29 15.49 24.49 26.83
N ASP A 30 14.29 23.94 26.93
CA ASP A 30 14.02 22.51 26.96
C ASP A 30 14.18 21.81 28.33
N ILE A 31 13.36 22.22 29.31
CA ILE A 31 12.57 21.20 30.03
C ILE A 31 11.30 20.99 29.19
N GLY A 32 11.49 20.43 28.00
CA GLY A 32 10.43 19.62 27.43
C GLY A 32 10.37 18.41 28.33
N PHE A 33 9.33 18.30 29.16
CA PHE A 33 8.85 16.95 29.45
C PHE A 33 8.73 16.31 28.08
N LEU A 34 9.54 15.29 27.80
CA LEU A 34 9.30 14.40 26.66
C LEU A 34 7.88 13.92 26.89
N GLU A 35 6.91 14.56 26.23
CA GLU A 35 5.54 14.10 26.19
C GLU A 35 5.63 12.75 25.51
N GLU A 36 5.73 11.72 26.34
CA GLU A 36 6.12 10.41 25.90
C GLU A 36 4.96 9.90 25.06
N ARG A 37 5.16 9.94 23.74
CA ARG A 37 4.08 9.76 22.79
C ARG A 37 3.54 8.34 22.96
N SER A 38 2.27 8.23 23.31
CA SER A 38 1.61 6.93 23.38
C SER A 38 1.15 6.50 21.99
N CYS A 39 1.42 5.26 21.62
CA CYS A 39 0.97 4.70 20.36
C CYS A 39 -0.47 4.19 20.44
N ARG A 40 -1.16 4.31 19.31
CA ARG A 40 -2.44 3.63 19.07
C ARG A 40 -2.17 2.26 18.48
N THR A 41 -2.94 1.25 18.88
CA THR A 41 -2.69 -0.14 18.48
C THR A 41 -3.94 -0.86 18.00
N THR A 42 -3.76 -1.92 17.22
CA THR A 42 -4.84 -2.83 16.81
C THR A 42 -5.21 -3.74 17.99
N VAL A 43 -6.20 -3.34 18.79
CA VAL A 43 -6.57 -3.98 20.07
C VAL A 43 -7.14 -5.41 19.93
N GLN A 44 -7.37 -5.90 18.71
CA GLN A 44 -8.16 -7.11 18.46
C GLN A 44 -7.35 -8.38 18.13
N GLY A 45 -6.05 -8.26 17.87
CA GLY A 45 -5.21 -9.42 17.57
C GLY A 45 -4.93 -10.26 18.80
N ARG A 46 -5.13 -11.59 18.73
CA ARG A 46 -4.83 -12.50 19.85
C ARG A 46 -3.33 -12.58 20.14
N TYR A 47 -2.51 -12.56 19.09
CA TYR A 47 -1.06 -12.80 19.18
C TYR A 47 -0.24 -11.63 18.67
N LEU A 48 -0.66 -10.99 17.58
CA LEU A 48 0.06 -9.86 16.99
C LEU A 48 -0.67 -8.55 17.26
N ILE A 49 0.08 -7.46 17.32
CA ILE A 49 -0.39 -6.09 17.43
C ILE A 49 0.36 -5.24 16.41
N SER A 50 -0.35 -4.37 15.68
CA SER A 50 0.23 -3.28 14.90
C SER A 50 -0.01 -1.95 15.60
N ASP A 51 1.02 -1.10 15.68
CA ASP A 51 0.90 0.27 16.18
C ASP A 51 0.71 1.30 15.05
N ASP A 52 0.42 2.56 15.41
CA ASP A 52 0.23 3.68 14.47
C ASP A 52 1.53 4.25 13.91
N GLU A 53 2.66 3.82 14.45
CA GLU A 53 3.98 3.99 13.84
C GLU A 53 4.24 2.91 12.75
N GLY A 54 3.39 1.89 12.63
CA GLY A 54 3.50 0.85 11.61
C GLY A 54 4.46 -0.28 11.96
N ASN A 55 4.77 -0.47 13.25
CA ASN A 55 5.48 -1.65 13.72
C ASN A 55 4.49 -2.76 14.07
N VAL A 56 4.91 -4.02 13.88
CA VAL A 56 4.15 -5.20 14.28
C VAL A 56 4.95 -5.99 15.31
N CYS A 57 4.32 -6.35 16.43
CA CYS A 57 4.94 -7.14 17.48
C CYS A 57 3.98 -8.16 18.09
N ASP A 58 4.52 -9.10 18.85
CA ASP A 58 3.70 -9.96 19.70
C ASP A 58 3.04 -9.14 20.82
N SER A 59 1.83 -9.49 21.21
CA SER A 59 1.06 -8.77 22.23
C SER A 59 1.76 -8.68 23.58
N LEU A 60 2.62 -9.66 23.91
CA LEU A 60 3.45 -9.68 25.12
C LEU A 60 4.66 -8.76 25.04
N SER A 61 5.08 -8.38 23.83
CA SER A 61 6.23 -7.51 23.58
C SER A 61 5.88 -6.02 23.59
N LEU A 62 4.61 -5.67 23.80
CA LEU A 62 4.14 -4.29 23.79
C LEU A 62 4.64 -3.53 25.01
N ASP A 63 5.17 -2.33 24.81
CA ASP A 63 5.65 -1.51 25.93
C ASP A 63 4.49 -1.08 26.84
N SER A 64 4.66 -1.25 28.16
CA SER A 64 3.59 -1.02 29.12
C SER A 64 3.27 0.46 29.32
N ARG A 65 4.24 1.35 29.09
CA ARG A 65 4.13 2.79 29.33
C ARG A 65 3.62 3.54 28.10
N THR A 66 4.25 3.31 26.96
CA THR A 66 3.97 3.98 25.68
C THR A 66 2.91 3.24 24.86
N ARG A 67 2.69 1.95 25.10
CA ARG A 67 1.81 1.07 24.30
C ARG A 67 2.28 0.92 22.85
N CYS A 68 3.54 1.20 22.56
CA CYS A 68 4.15 1.03 21.23
C CYS A 68 4.77 -0.36 21.09
N CYS A 69 4.87 -0.85 19.87
CA CYS A 69 5.69 -2.03 19.57
C CYS A 69 7.18 -1.63 19.57
N PRO A 70 8.08 -2.51 20.03
CA PRO A 70 9.50 -2.25 20.02
C PRO A 70 10.01 -2.14 18.58
N TRP A 71 10.86 -1.14 18.34
CA TRP A 71 11.49 -0.97 17.03
C TRP A 71 12.49 -2.10 16.76
N LYS A 72 12.26 -2.86 15.69
CA LYS A 72 13.16 -3.95 15.25
C LYS A 72 13.81 -3.69 13.88
N GLY A 73 13.71 -2.46 13.34
CA GLY A 73 14.34 -2.08 12.06
C GLY A 73 13.43 -2.19 10.83
N GLU A 74 12.26 -2.81 10.94
CA GLU A 74 11.29 -2.92 9.85
C GLU A 74 9.94 -2.28 10.25
N ARG A 75 9.59 -1.16 9.59
CA ARG A 75 8.25 -0.57 9.65
C ARG A 75 7.44 -0.94 8.41
N PHE A 76 6.13 -0.89 8.55
CA PHE A 76 5.18 -1.08 7.45
C PHE A 76 5.35 -2.43 6.75
N SER A 77 5.71 -3.46 7.53
CA SER A 77 5.87 -4.81 7.02
C SER A 77 4.57 -5.29 6.36
N CYS A 78 4.72 -5.80 5.13
CA CYS A 78 3.67 -6.36 4.31
C CYS A 78 3.74 -7.90 4.27
N HIS A 79 4.23 -8.52 5.36
CA HIS A 79 4.32 -9.97 5.42
C HIS A 79 2.96 -10.63 5.23
N GLY A 80 2.87 -11.60 4.32
CA GLY A 80 1.60 -12.26 3.98
C GLY A 80 0.59 -11.35 3.26
N CYS A 81 1.04 -10.26 2.62
CA CYS A 81 0.21 -9.40 1.79
C CYS A 81 0.47 -9.61 0.29
N ASN A 82 -0.60 -9.67 -0.49
CA ASN A 82 -0.54 -9.51 -1.94
C ASN A 82 -0.67 -8.02 -2.27
N LEU A 83 0.42 -7.41 -2.72
CA LEU A 83 0.49 -5.98 -3.00
C LEU A 83 -0.34 -5.53 -4.22
N LEU A 84 -0.71 -6.46 -5.10
CA LEU A 84 -1.55 -6.16 -6.26
C LEU A 84 -3.02 -6.03 -5.84
N SER A 85 -3.54 -7.01 -5.10
CA SER A 85 -4.90 -6.95 -4.56
C SER A 85 -5.02 -6.05 -3.33
N GLN A 86 -3.90 -5.64 -2.73
CA GLN A 86 -3.84 -4.89 -1.47
C GLN A 86 -4.60 -5.61 -0.35
N CYS A 87 -4.52 -6.94 -0.36
CA CYS A 87 -5.13 -7.83 0.60
C CYS A 87 -4.08 -8.72 1.27
N CYS A 88 -4.27 -9.00 2.54
CA CYS A 88 -3.36 -9.77 3.38
C CYS A 88 -4.09 -10.91 4.09
N SER A 89 -3.32 -11.92 4.49
CA SER A 89 -3.80 -13.05 5.29
C SER A 89 -3.87 -12.76 6.79
N SER A 90 -3.21 -11.69 7.27
CA SER A 90 -3.24 -11.23 8.65
C SER A 90 -3.70 -9.78 8.72
N TYR A 91 -4.55 -9.48 9.70
CA TYR A 91 -5.10 -8.15 9.95
C TYR A 91 -4.01 -7.15 10.32
N GLU A 92 -3.10 -7.52 11.19
CA GLU A 92 -2.06 -6.66 11.76
C GLU A 92 -1.03 -6.30 10.70
N PHE A 93 -0.61 -7.26 9.88
CA PHE A 93 0.24 -6.99 8.72
C PHE A 93 -0.49 -6.18 7.64
N CYS A 94 -1.81 -6.34 7.48
CA CYS A 94 -2.59 -5.46 6.62
C CYS A 94 -2.54 -4.00 7.09
N VAL A 95 -2.77 -3.76 8.38
CA VAL A 95 -2.74 -2.41 8.96
C VAL A 95 -1.35 -1.78 8.82
N SER A 96 -0.30 -2.52 9.20
CA SER A 96 1.09 -2.09 9.03
C SER A 96 1.44 -1.76 7.58
N CYS A 97 1.13 -2.67 6.64
CA CYS A 97 1.39 -2.46 5.21
C CYS A 97 0.64 -1.24 4.65
N CYS A 98 -0.62 -1.07 5.07
CA CYS A 98 -1.47 0.05 4.68
C CYS A 98 -0.94 1.40 5.17
N LEU A 99 -0.31 1.45 6.34
CA LEU A 99 0.23 2.69 6.92
C LEU A 99 1.41 3.25 6.11
N SER A 100 2.03 2.45 5.24
CA SER A 100 3.15 2.91 4.41
C SER A 100 2.76 4.12 3.57
N PRO A 101 3.54 5.23 3.61
CA PRO A 101 3.32 6.39 2.75
C PRO A 101 3.37 6.09 1.25
N THR A 102 4.07 5.02 0.85
CA THR A 102 4.12 4.57 -0.55
C THR A 102 2.85 3.88 -1.01
N ARG A 103 1.98 3.46 -0.07
CA ARG A 103 0.73 2.74 -0.35
C ARG A 103 -0.48 3.65 -0.18
N THR A 104 -0.48 4.45 0.87
CA THR A 104 -1.66 5.20 1.32
C THR A 104 -1.30 6.66 1.52
N ILE A 105 -1.93 7.53 0.73
CA ILE A 105 -1.71 8.99 0.79
C ILE A 105 -2.77 9.61 1.69
N LEU A 106 -2.34 10.34 2.72
CA LEU A 106 -3.20 10.95 3.74
C LEU A 106 -4.39 11.74 3.15
N GLU A 107 -4.13 12.58 2.15
CA GLU A 107 -5.14 13.45 1.51
C GLU A 107 -6.28 12.68 0.83
N LYS A 108 -6.00 11.47 0.33
CA LYS A 108 -7.00 10.60 -0.28
C LYS A 108 -7.84 9.87 0.75
N VAL A 109 -7.32 9.69 1.96
CA VAL A 109 -7.88 8.81 2.98
C VAL A 109 -8.80 9.54 3.95
N VAL A 110 -8.42 10.75 4.37
CA VAL A 110 -9.21 11.57 5.30
C VAL A 110 -10.56 12.01 4.69
N LYS A 111 -10.68 11.96 3.36
CA LYS A 111 -11.93 12.25 2.62
C LYS A 111 -12.85 11.03 2.48
N VAL A 112 -12.40 9.84 2.85
CA VAL A 112 -13.14 8.59 2.66
C VAL A 112 -14.12 8.40 3.80
N LYS A 113 -15.37 8.10 3.47
CA LYS A 113 -16.41 7.79 4.46
C LYS A 113 -16.12 6.44 5.11
N VAL A 114 -16.38 6.37 6.41
CA VAL A 114 -16.19 5.15 7.22
C VAL A 114 -17.17 4.04 6.80
N ALA A 115 -18.36 4.41 6.32
CA ALA A 115 -19.40 3.48 5.90
C ALA A 115 -20.15 3.99 4.66
N LYS A 116 -20.99 3.12 4.06
CA LYS A 116 -21.82 3.42 2.88
C LYS A 116 -22.88 4.53 3.09
N PRO A 117 -23.55 4.67 4.25
CA PRO A 117 -24.59 5.68 4.44
C PRO A 117 -24.08 7.11 4.20
N ALA A 118 -24.94 7.97 3.64
CA ALA A 118 -24.57 9.35 3.33
C ALA A 118 -24.18 10.17 4.58
N THR A 119 -24.75 9.82 5.73
CA THR A 119 -24.50 10.42 7.05
C THR A 119 -23.21 9.94 7.73
N ALA A 120 -22.50 8.96 7.15
CA ALA A 120 -21.28 8.44 7.73
C ALA A 120 -20.16 9.50 7.73
N GLY A 121 -19.50 9.66 8.87
CA GLY A 121 -18.30 10.50 9.01
C GLY A 121 -17.11 9.95 8.22
N THR A 122 -16.02 10.71 8.18
CA THR A 122 -14.76 10.31 7.54
C THR A 122 -13.71 9.87 8.55
N TYR A 123 -12.66 9.23 8.06
CA TYR A 123 -11.53 8.84 8.90
C TYR A 123 -10.70 10.07 9.32
N LYS A 124 -10.31 10.11 10.60
CA LYS A 124 -9.51 11.22 11.17
C LYS A 124 -8.01 11.06 10.89
N THR A 125 -7.52 9.82 10.86
CA THR A 125 -6.10 9.49 10.67
C THR A 125 -5.93 8.33 9.68
N VAL A 126 -4.73 8.17 9.12
CA VAL A 126 -4.39 7.02 8.26
C VAL A 126 -4.52 5.71 9.04
N PHE A 127 -4.14 5.72 10.32
CA PHE A 127 -4.30 4.57 11.19
C PHE A 127 -5.76 4.12 11.32
N ASP A 128 -6.69 5.05 11.57
CA ASP A 128 -8.12 4.73 11.67
C ASP A 128 -8.68 4.14 10.37
N PHE A 129 -8.21 4.67 9.24
CA PHE A 129 -8.56 4.14 7.93
C PHE A 129 -8.06 2.71 7.73
N CYS A 130 -6.76 2.47 7.95
CA CYS A 130 -6.16 1.17 7.77
C CYS A 130 -6.76 0.14 8.73
N ALA A 131 -6.89 0.49 10.01
CA ALA A 131 -7.49 -0.35 11.04
C ALA A 131 -8.95 -0.69 10.71
N GLY A 132 -9.72 0.27 10.16
CA GLY A 132 -11.11 0.05 9.76
C GLY A 132 -11.25 -0.80 8.49
N ARG A 133 -10.51 -0.48 7.43
CA ARG A 133 -10.61 -1.16 6.12
C ARG A 133 -10.10 -2.59 6.15
N CYS A 134 -8.93 -2.82 6.75
CA CYS A 134 -8.37 -4.16 6.89
C CYS A 134 -9.25 -5.12 7.71
N ARG A 135 -10.10 -4.58 8.58
CA ARG A 135 -10.93 -5.38 9.48
C ARG A 135 -12.15 -5.99 8.77
N HIS A 136 -12.80 -5.21 7.90
CA HIS A 136 -14.03 -5.63 7.23
C HIS A 136 -14.05 -5.09 5.79
N ASN A 137 -13.76 -5.95 4.81
CA ASN A 137 -14.00 -5.64 3.40
C ASN A 137 -15.18 -6.47 2.87
N SER A 138 -16.30 -5.82 2.55
CA SER A 138 -17.49 -6.49 1.98
C SER A 138 -17.21 -7.16 0.63
N GLU A 139 -16.14 -6.80 -0.08
CA GLU A 139 -15.74 -7.46 -1.33
C GLU A 139 -14.96 -8.76 -1.11
N SER A 140 -14.49 -9.01 0.11
CA SER A 140 -13.75 -10.22 0.46
C SER A 140 -14.66 -11.41 0.82
N VAL A 141 -15.97 -11.19 0.91
CA VAL A 141 -16.96 -12.19 1.33
C VAL A 141 -17.83 -12.67 0.16
N VAL A 142 -18.13 -13.96 0.17
CA VAL A 142 -18.91 -14.75 -0.78
C VAL A 142 -20.09 -15.34 -0.01
N HIS A 143 -21.31 -15.18 -0.53
CA HIS A 143 -22.56 -15.59 0.13
C HIS A 143 -22.64 -15.11 1.60
N GLU A 144 -22.29 -13.83 1.81
CA GLU A 144 -22.38 -13.09 3.09
C GLU A 144 -21.50 -13.61 4.26
N ASN A 145 -21.01 -14.85 4.24
CA ASN A 145 -20.35 -15.49 5.39
C ASN A 145 -19.08 -16.31 5.06
N ALA A 146 -18.68 -16.45 3.80
CA ALA A 146 -17.46 -17.19 3.42
C ALA A 146 -16.43 -16.25 2.78
N TYR A 147 -15.15 -16.31 3.17
CA TYR A 147 -14.14 -15.49 2.50
C TYR A 147 -13.77 -16.07 1.13
N HIS A 148 -13.57 -15.20 0.13
CA HIS A 148 -13.14 -15.59 -1.22
C HIS A 148 -11.74 -16.21 -1.22
N SER A 149 -10.91 -15.86 -0.24
CA SER A 149 -9.52 -16.29 -0.14
C SER A 149 -9.00 -16.19 1.29
N LYS A 150 -7.86 -16.82 1.55
CA LYS A 150 -7.07 -16.57 2.77
C LYS A 150 -6.67 -15.09 2.89
N PHE A 151 -6.50 -14.39 1.75
CA PHE A 151 -6.23 -12.95 1.71
C PHE A 151 -7.54 -12.14 1.75
N HIS A 152 -8.06 -11.89 2.95
CA HIS A 152 -9.36 -11.25 3.15
C HIS A 152 -9.29 -9.91 3.90
N HIS A 153 -8.13 -9.58 4.48
CA HIS A 153 -7.88 -8.26 5.07
C HIS A 153 -7.38 -7.32 3.99
N CYS A 154 -8.22 -6.42 3.50
CA CYS A 154 -7.86 -5.54 2.38
C CYS A 154 -7.92 -4.07 2.77
N PHE A 155 -7.01 -3.27 2.22
CA PHE A 155 -6.98 -1.81 2.43
C PHE A 155 -7.17 -1.00 1.16
N SER A 156 -7.53 -1.65 0.05
CA SER A 156 -7.81 -0.96 -1.19
C SER A 156 -8.94 0.05 -1.01
N LEU A 157 -8.73 1.24 -1.57
CA LEU A 157 -9.78 2.21 -1.78
C LEU A 157 -10.61 1.70 -2.94
N THR A 158 -11.72 1.03 -2.62
CA THR A 158 -12.80 0.81 -3.57
C THR A 158 -13.15 2.15 -4.20
N SER A 159 -12.69 2.31 -5.43
CA SER A 159 -13.13 3.41 -6.26
C SER A 159 -14.60 3.11 -6.55
N ASN A 160 -15.51 4.04 -6.32
CA ASN A 160 -16.84 4.04 -6.93
C ASN A 160 -16.69 4.19 -8.45
N ALA A 161 -16.04 3.23 -9.07
CA ALA A 161 -15.61 3.22 -10.43
C ALA A 161 -15.22 1.78 -10.74
N SER A 162 -16.23 1.02 -11.10
CA SER A 162 -16.14 0.00 -12.15
C SER A 162 -15.41 0.49 -13.43
N GLY A 163 -15.01 1.78 -13.51
CA GLY A 163 -14.10 2.36 -14.52
C GLY A 163 -12.74 2.90 -14.04
N ALA A 164 -12.28 2.72 -12.79
CA ALA A 164 -10.98 3.29 -12.32
C ALA A 164 -9.78 2.33 -12.44
N ASN A 165 -10.00 1.02 -12.47
CA ASN A 165 -8.91 0.09 -12.82
C ASN A 165 -8.50 0.25 -14.28
N LEU A 166 -9.43 0.69 -15.12
CA LEU A 166 -9.20 0.99 -16.53
C LEU A 166 -8.26 2.20 -16.69
N THR A 167 -8.51 3.31 -15.98
CA THR A 167 -7.71 4.53 -16.10
C THR A 167 -6.28 4.40 -15.56
N GLN A 168 -6.03 3.60 -14.53
CA GLN A 168 -4.66 3.34 -14.05
C GLN A 168 -3.86 2.44 -15.00
N VAL A 169 -4.49 1.39 -15.56
CA VAL A 169 -3.84 0.53 -16.55
C VAL A 169 -3.59 1.30 -17.84
N GLU A 170 -4.57 2.07 -18.31
CA GLU A 170 -4.44 2.97 -19.47
C GLU A 170 -3.34 4.01 -19.25
N THR A 171 -3.28 4.65 -18.08
CA THR A 171 -2.20 5.59 -17.75
C THR A 171 -0.83 4.91 -17.76
N ARG A 172 -0.72 3.66 -17.27
CA ARG A 172 0.53 2.90 -17.26
C ARG A 172 0.92 2.34 -18.63
N LEU A 173 -0.03 2.25 -19.56
CA LEU A 173 0.16 1.86 -20.96
C LEU A 173 0.21 3.06 -21.92
N LEU A 174 0.27 4.29 -21.42
CA LEU A 174 0.47 5.47 -22.27
C LEU A 174 1.74 5.32 -23.11
N GLY A 175 1.59 5.46 -24.43
CA GLY A 175 2.68 5.30 -25.40
C GLY A 175 3.07 3.84 -25.69
N ILE A 176 2.31 2.86 -25.22
CA ILE A 176 2.52 1.43 -25.50
C ILE A 176 1.40 0.95 -26.44
N ASP A 177 1.77 0.42 -27.59
CA ASP A 177 0.86 -0.30 -28.47
C ASP A 177 0.72 -1.73 -27.96
N VAL A 178 -0.49 -2.11 -27.57
CA VAL A 178 -0.79 -3.49 -27.19
C VAL A 178 -1.26 -4.25 -28.43
N ILE A 179 -0.52 -5.29 -28.82
CA ILE A 179 -0.73 -6.03 -30.07
C ILE A 179 -0.91 -7.51 -29.78
N VAL A 180 -1.93 -8.12 -30.38
CA VAL A 180 -2.09 -9.58 -30.39
C VAL A 180 -1.24 -10.15 -31.53
N GLY A 181 -0.27 -11.00 -31.19
CA GLY A 181 0.59 -11.68 -32.15
C GLY A 181 -0.12 -12.78 -32.93
N ARG A 182 0.53 -13.33 -33.97
CA ARG A 182 0.04 -14.56 -34.60
C ARG A 182 0.42 -15.76 -33.73
N GLN A 183 -0.18 -16.90 -34.05
CA GLN A 183 0.19 -18.17 -33.45
C GLN A 183 1.69 -18.44 -33.60
N GLY A 184 2.36 -18.72 -32.48
CA GLY A 184 3.80 -19.03 -32.47
C GLY A 184 4.74 -17.82 -32.53
N ASP A 185 4.23 -16.59 -32.64
CA ASP A 185 5.08 -15.40 -32.64
C ASP A 185 5.59 -15.08 -31.23
N SER A 186 6.84 -14.62 -31.15
CA SER A 186 7.36 -13.93 -29.97
C SER A 186 6.98 -12.45 -29.99
N CYS A 187 6.98 -11.78 -28.83
CA CYS A 187 6.70 -10.35 -28.79
C CYS A 187 7.77 -9.51 -29.49
N ASP A 188 9.01 -9.96 -29.53
CA ASP A 188 10.05 -9.31 -30.33
C ASP A 188 9.72 -9.32 -31.83
N ALA A 189 9.24 -10.45 -32.36
CA ALA A 189 8.82 -10.55 -33.75
C ALA A 189 7.60 -9.66 -34.04
N VAL A 190 6.59 -9.69 -33.15
CA VAL A 190 5.37 -8.89 -33.26
C VAL A 190 5.69 -7.40 -33.30
N CYS A 191 6.47 -6.90 -32.34
CA CYS A 191 6.81 -5.48 -32.27
C CYS A 191 7.70 -5.05 -33.44
N LYS A 192 8.69 -5.88 -33.82
CA LYS A 192 9.56 -5.60 -34.96
C LYS A 192 8.78 -5.46 -36.27
N SER A 193 7.73 -6.25 -36.46
CA SER A 193 6.86 -6.15 -37.65
C SER A 193 6.15 -4.79 -37.77
N ARG A 194 6.02 -4.05 -36.67
CA ARG A 194 5.47 -2.68 -36.61
C ARG A 194 6.54 -1.60 -36.50
N GLY A 195 7.81 -1.94 -36.65
CA GLY A 195 8.93 -1.00 -36.48
C GLY A 195 9.13 -0.56 -35.02
N LYS A 196 8.69 -1.37 -34.05
CA LYS A 196 8.73 -1.09 -32.61
C LYS A 196 9.56 -2.14 -31.87
N LEU A 197 9.86 -1.89 -30.58
CA LEU A 197 10.54 -2.84 -29.70
C LEU A 197 9.60 -3.36 -28.61
N CYS A 198 9.84 -4.59 -28.15
CA CYS A 198 9.08 -5.15 -27.04
C CYS A 198 9.47 -4.49 -25.71
N VAL A 199 8.46 -4.09 -24.94
CA VAL A 199 8.64 -3.39 -23.67
C VAL A 199 8.44 -4.34 -22.50
N MET A 200 9.52 -5.05 -22.14
CA MET A 200 9.52 -6.14 -21.14
C MET A 200 8.83 -5.77 -19.82
N ASN A 201 9.09 -4.57 -19.26
CA ASN A 201 8.53 -4.15 -17.97
C ASN A 201 7.00 -3.90 -18.00
N LYS A 202 6.37 -3.92 -19.18
CA LYS A 202 4.91 -3.82 -19.35
C LYS A 202 4.23 -5.17 -19.48
N LEU A 203 4.97 -6.27 -19.69
CA LEU A 203 4.39 -7.62 -19.75
C LEU A 203 3.66 -7.98 -18.46
N SER A 204 4.15 -7.55 -17.30
CA SER A 204 3.47 -7.80 -16.01
C SER A 204 2.12 -7.07 -15.89
N LEU A 205 1.91 -5.99 -16.64
CA LEU A 205 0.61 -5.32 -16.70
C LEU A 205 -0.35 -6.09 -17.60
N LEU A 206 0.14 -6.63 -18.72
CA LEU A 206 -0.65 -7.43 -19.65
C LEU A 206 -0.96 -8.84 -19.13
N ASN A 207 -0.12 -9.36 -18.23
CA ASN A 207 -0.25 -10.67 -17.59
C ASN A 207 -1.32 -10.71 -16.48
N GLN A 208 -2.48 -10.15 -16.77
CA GLN A 208 -3.65 -10.12 -15.91
C GLN A 208 -4.87 -10.51 -16.74
N CYS A 209 -5.73 -11.39 -16.21
CA CYS A 209 -6.85 -11.94 -16.95
C CYS A 209 -7.82 -10.85 -17.45
N ASP A 210 -8.12 -9.86 -16.60
CA ASP A 210 -8.99 -8.74 -16.91
C ASP A 210 -8.43 -7.82 -18.00
N VAL A 211 -7.10 -7.79 -18.17
CA VAL A 211 -6.43 -7.07 -19.27
C VAL A 211 -6.47 -7.91 -20.54
N MET A 212 -6.11 -9.20 -20.47
CA MET A 212 -6.15 -10.10 -21.63
C MET A 212 -7.54 -10.16 -22.27
N GLN A 213 -8.61 -10.26 -21.45
CA GLN A 213 -10.00 -10.30 -21.90
C GLN A 213 -10.47 -9.05 -22.66
N ARG A 214 -9.70 -7.96 -22.68
CA ARG A 214 -10.00 -6.77 -23.49
C ARG A 214 -9.50 -6.88 -24.92
N TYR A 215 -8.49 -7.72 -25.14
CA TYR A 215 -7.81 -7.88 -26.44
C TYR A 215 -8.02 -9.28 -27.03
N MET A 216 -8.39 -10.25 -26.19
CA MET A 216 -8.52 -11.67 -26.49
C MET A 216 -9.88 -12.19 -26.04
N SER A 217 -10.37 -13.27 -26.64
CA SER A 217 -11.69 -13.83 -26.32
C SER A 217 -11.66 -14.57 -24.97
N CYS A 218 -10.57 -15.29 -24.69
CA CYS A 218 -10.32 -16.08 -23.48
C CYS A 218 -11.39 -17.13 -23.13
N ASN A 219 -12.49 -17.25 -23.90
CA ASN A 219 -13.64 -18.13 -23.69
C ASN A 219 -14.06 -18.28 -22.21
N GLY A 220 -14.01 -17.17 -21.45
CA GLY A 220 -14.33 -17.11 -20.02
C GLY A 220 -13.35 -17.84 -19.08
N SER A 221 -12.22 -18.35 -19.59
CA SER A 221 -11.26 -19.18 -18.87
C SER A 221 -9.88 -18.53 -18.84
N CYS A 222 -9.33 -18.35 -17.63
CA CYS A 222 -7.98 -17.86 -17.40
C CYS A 222 -7.21 -18.80 -16.48
N LEU A 223 -6.11 -19.36 -16.98
CA LEU A 223 -5.35 -20.42 -16.31
C LEU A 223 -3.92 -19.97 -16.02
N ALA A 224 -3.41 -20.34 -14.85
CA ALA A 224 -2.02 -20.12 -14.51
C ALA A 224 -1.15 -21.16 -15.24
N SER A 225 -0.11 -20.71 -15.93
CA SER A 225 0.87 -21.55 -16.63
C SER A 225 2.30 -21.10 -16.31
N ALA A 226 3.29 -21.95 -16.63
CA ALA A 226 4.71 -21.71 -16.40
C ALA A 226 5.53 -21.58 -17.70
N GLY A 227 4.86 -21.38 -18.83
CA GLY A 227 5.50 -21.17 -20.13
C GLY A 227 6.09 -19.76 -20.28
N ALA A 228 7.07 -19.64 -21.18
CA ALA A 228 7.69 -18.34 -21.51
C ALA A 228 6.83 -17.49 -22.47
N ASP A 229 5.78 -18.09 -23.03
CA ASP A 229 4.85 -17.48 -23.97
C ASP A 229 3.76 -16.64 -23.31
N GLN A 230 3.55 -16.75 -21.99
CA GLN A 230 2.55 -15.93 -21.30
C GLN A 230 2.95 -14.43 -21.27
N PRO A 231 1.98 -13.49 -21.31
CA PRO A 231 0.54 -13.70 -21.46
C PRO A 231 0.13 -14.07 -22.89
N ALA A 232 -0.74 -15.07 -23.02
CA ALA A 232 -1.19 -15.56 -24.32
C ALA A 232 -2.56 -16.20 -24.26
N GLU A 233 -3.22 -16.31 -25.40
CA GLU A 233 -4.44 -17.10 -25.59
C GLU A 233 -4.12 -18.36 -26.39
N VAL A 234 -4.66 -19.49 -25.95
CA VAL A 234 -4.53 -20.77 -26.66
C VAL A 234 -5.42 -20.74 -27.90
N VAL A 235 -4.86 -21.09 -29.06
CA VAL A 235 -5.62 -21.13 -30.33
C VAL A 235 -6.68 -22.22 -30.31
N ASP A 236 -7.78 -22.02 -31.06
CA ASP A 236 -8.94 -22.92 -31.04
C ASP A 236 -8.66 -24.32 -31.62
N ASP A 237 -7.65 -24.44 -32.49
CA ASP A 237 -7.22 -25.70 -33.11
C ASP A 237 -6.18 -26.47 -32.27
N ALA A 238 -5.83 -25.98 -31.08
CA ALA A 238 -4.92 -26.67 -30.18
C ALA A 238 -5.52 -28.00 -29.67
N PRO A 239 -4.66 -28.98 -29.30
CA PRO A 239 -5.08 -30.17 -28.57
C PRO A 239 -5.95 -29.86 -27.35
N ARG A 240 -6.97 -30.70 -27.08
CA ARG A 240 -7.98 -30.44 -26.02
C ARG A 240 -7.36 -30.32 -24.62
N ASP A 241 -6.27 -31.03 -24.38
CA ASP A 241 -5.49 -31.03 -23.15
C ASP A 241 -4.75 -29.70 -22.89
N LEU A 242 -4.64 -28.84 -23.90
CA LEU A 242 -4.04 -27.51 -23.79
C LEU A 242 -5.07 -26.39 -23.56
N TYR A 243 -6.35 -26.73 -23.35
CA TYR A 243 -7.43 -25.77 -23.08
C TYR A 243 -7.63 -24.72 -24.20
N PRO A 244 -8.04 -25.14 -25.41
CA PRO A 244 -8.27 -24.23 -26.54
C PRO A 244 -9.19 -23.05 -26.17
N GLY A 245 -8.78 -21.84 -26.58
CA GLY A 245 -9.48 -20.60 -26.29
C GLY A 245 -9.28 -20.04 -24.88
N ALA A 246 -8.57 -20.73 -23.98
CA ALA A 246 -8.26 -20.18 -22.65
C ALA A 246 -7.10 -19.16 -22.72
N CYS A 247 -7.15 -18.14 -21.86
CA CYS A 247 -6.03 -17.24 -21.65
C CYS A 247 -5.09 -17.77 -20.56
N LEU A 248 -3.79 -17.72 -20.82
CA LEU A 248 -2.73 -18.20 -19.95
C LEU A 248 -1.95 -17.01 -19.39
N TYR A 249 -1.78 -16.99 -18.07
CA TYR A 249 -0.92 -16.04 -17.37
C TYR A 249 0.11 -16.78 -16.51
N THR A 250 1.26 -16.16 -16.28
CA THR A 250 2.25 -16.72 -15.34
C THR A 250 2.11 -16.13 -13.94
N ARG A 251 2.32 -16.94 -12.91
CA ARG A 251 2.43 -16.47 -11.51
C ARG A 251 3.84 -16.00 -11.16
N THR A 252 4.82 -16.36 -11.99
CA THR A 252 6.23 -16.11 -11.73
C THR A 252 6.71 -15.00 -12.65
N GLN A 253 6.84 -13.78 -12.12
CA GLN A 253 7.15 -12.59 -12.91
C GLN A 253 8.49 -12.70 -13.66
N SER A 254 9.45 -13.48 -13.14
CA SER A 254 10.74 -13.72 -13.80
C SER A 254 10.66 -14.63 -15.04
N LEU A 255 9.50 -15.26 -15.31
CA LEU A 255 9.28 -16.06 -16.52
C LEU A 255 8.74 -15.23 -17.70
N LEU A 256 8.33 -13.97 -17.46
CA LEU A 256 7.88 -13.09 -18.53
C LEU A 256 9.07 -12.75 -19.42
N SER A 257 8.94 -13.03 -20.72
CA SER A 257 9.98 -12.70 -21.70
C SER A 257 9.41 -12.20 -23.03
N CYS A 258 10.16 -11.35 -23.73
CA CYS A 258 9.80 -10.85 -25.05
C CYS A 258 10.08 -11.87 -26.16
N ASP A 259 11.11 -12.70 -26.01
CA ASP A 259 11.54 -13.70 -26.99
C ASP A 259 10.75 -15.02 -26.91
N GLY A 260 10.08 -15.26 -25.78
CA GLY A 260 9.27 -16.46 -25.57
C GLY A 260 8.18 -16.63 -26.63
N SER A 261 7.95 -17.88 -27.03
CA SER A 261 6.90 -18.24 -27.98
C SER A 261 6.43 -19.66 -27.73
N HIS A 262 5.22 -19.98 -28.21
CA HIS A 262 4.70 -21.33 -28.15
C HIS A 262 3.73 -21.58 -29.32
N GLN A 263 3.84 -22.77 -29.93
CA GLN A 263 3.18 -23.12 -31.19
C GLN A 263 1.65 -23.12 -31.13
N TYR A 264 1.06 -23.24 -29.94
CA TYR A 264 -0.39 -23.29 -29.73
C TYR A 264 -0.95 -22.03 -29.07
N THR A 265 -0.19 -20.94 -29.06
CA THR A 265 -0.62 -19.72 -28.40
C THR A 265 -0.37 -18.49 -29.25
N ARG A 266 -1.23 -17.48 -29.09
CA ARG A 266 -1.01 -16.13 -29.60
C ARG A 266 -0.78 -15.18 -28.44
N ARG A 267 0.34 -14.46 -28.46
CA ARG A 267 0.79 -13.63 -27.33
C ARG A 267 0.16 -12.24 -27.33
N LEU A 268 0.02 -11.64 -26.15
CA LEU A 268 -0.36 -10.23 -25.99
C LEU A 268 0.91 -9.41 -25.70
N CYS A 269 1.29 -8.55 -26.65
CA CYS A 269 2.61 -7.93 -26.68
C CYS A 269 2.56 -6.41 -26.48
N PRO A 270 3.38 -5.85 -25.55
CA PRO A 270 3.53 -4.41 -25.39
C PRO A 270 4.66 -3.90 -26.28
N CYS A 271 4.35 -3.05 -27.26
CA CYS A 271 5.30 -2.52 -28.24
C CYS A 271 5.42 -1.00 -28.12
N ALA A 272 6.64 -0.46 -28.19
CA ALA A 272 6.88 0.98 -28.27
C ALA A 272 8.00 1.30 -29.27
#